data_AF-A0A7C1CKB6-F1
#
_entry.id   AF-A0A7C1CKB6-F1
#
_cell.length_a   1.000
_cell.length_b   1.000
_cell.length_c   1.000
_cell.angle_alpha   90.00
_cell.angle_beta   90.00
_cell.angle_gamma   90.00
#
_symmetry.space_group_name_H-M   'P 1'
#
loop_
_entity.id
_entity.type
_entity.pdbx_description
1 polymer ?
#
loop_
_entity_poly.entity_id
_entity_poly.type
_entity_poly.pdbx_seq_one_letter_code
_entity_poly.pdbx_strand_id
1 'polypeptide(L)'
;MSVSLRHAENAPITRHSVVFRDISYRGLLYGGMFFGFIALYALMPKGSGLNWHTALVPGVLALVLSALGVWRCFSCRKSGWLMIADAEGIYINMSYSEGYAVKHDRISLLFVPREEIAALHRVREALRLPHRFGATRYHFGYLDITLSNPVPETILTERAAMNDRYAASGKSGPFPIRFVTPRLLRLCWNAIQPGEKEAVRLLSPPHTMESTRTVSYPEWDRLDVAQRDAFLRELWLMGMRTEAAFLGRLYFGVSLRKTMETLRDKFGCE
;
A
#
# COMPACT_ATOMS: atom_id res chain seq x y z
N MET A 1 21.92 18.90 1.18
CA MET A 1 20.89 19.11 0.14
C MET A 1 19.53 18.99 0.83
N SER A 2 18.49 19.71 0.43
CA SER A 2 17.16 19.57 1.08
C SER A 2 16.26 18.59 0.31
N VAL A 3 15.24 18.05 1.00
CA VAL A 3 14.17 17.27 0.37
C VAL A 3 13.53 18.08 -0.76
N SER A 4 13.34 17.46 -1.93
CA SER A 4 12.80 18.16 -3.10
C SER A 4 12.01 17.26 -4.04
N LEU A 5 11.08 17.88 -4.77
CA LEU A 5 10.37 17.22 -5.87
C LEU A 5 11.25 17.23 -7.13
N ARG A 6 11.29 16.09 -7.79
CA ARG A 6 11.97 15.88 -9.07
C ARG A 6 11.01 15.18 -10.03
N HIS A 7 11.35 15.19 -11.31
CA HIS A 7 10.62 14.42 -12.31
C HIS A 7 11.35 13.11 -12.60
N ALA A 8 10.63 12.10 -13.09
CA ALA A 8 11.20 10.78 -13.36
C ALA A 8 12.41 10.78 -14.32
N GLU A 9 12.47 11.76 -15.22
CA GLU A 9 13.61 11.98 -16.13
C GLU A 9 14.90 12.34 -15.38
N ASN A 10 14.78 12.82 -14.14
CA ASN A 10 15.89 13.22 -13.27
C ASN A 10 16.22 12.17 -12.19
N ALA A 11 15.67 10.96 -12.24
CA ALA A 11 16.11 9.86 -11.38
C ALA A 11 17.37 9.22 -11.96
N PRO A 12 18.55 9.37 -11.33
CA PRO A 12 19.74 8.67 -11.76
C PRO A 12 19.59 7.20 -11.39
N ILE A 13 19.08 6.38 -12.30
CA ILE A 13 19.28 4.93 -12.18
C ILE A 13 20.75 4.67 -12.50
N THR A 14 21.59 4.74 -11.47
CA THR A 14 23.00 4.38 -11.59
C THR A 14 23.16 2.87 -11.49
N ARG A 15 24.35 2.37 -11.84
CA ARG A 15 24.70 0.94 -11.70
C ARG A 15 24.61 0.43 -10.25
N HIS A 16 24.68 1.33 -9.27
CA HIS A 16 24.65 0.99 -7.84
C HIS A 16 23.29 1.25 -7.18
N SER A 17 22.30 1.74 -7.94
CA SER A 17 20.98 2.02 -7.43
C SER A 17 20.19 0.72 -7.22
N VAL A 18 19.59 0.56 -6.03
CA VAL A 18 18.71 -0.56 -5.71
C VAL A 18 17.26 -0.12 -5.88
N VAL A 19 16.52 -0.82 -6.75
CA VAL A 19 15.13 -0.50 -7.07
C VAL A 19 14.18 -1.43 -6.31
N PHE A 20 13.30 -0.83 -5.52
CA PHE A 20 12.26 -1.50 -4.74
C PHE A 20 10.96 -1.53 -5.54
N ARG A 21 10.64 -2.70 -6.09
CA ARG A 21 9.55 -2.93 -7.04
C ARG A 21 8.36 -3.66 -6.43
N ASP A 22 7.20 -3.35 -6.98
CA ASP A 22 5.99 -4.08 -6.72
C ASP A 22 6.05 -5.48 -7.34
N ILE A 23 5.73 -6.48 -6.52
CA ILE A 23 5.65 -7.89 -6.91
C ILE A 23 4.27 -8.48 -6.63
N SER A 24 3.24 -7.66 -6.43
CA SER A 24 1.86 -8.10 -6.17
C SER A 24 1.30 -8.98 -7.29
N TYR A 25 1.79 -8.79 -8.53
CA TYR A 25 1.45 -9.66 -9.66
C TYR A 25 1.83 -11.13 -9.42
N ARG A 26 2.86 -11.41 -8.60
CA ARG A 26 3.28 -12.79 -8.30
C ARG A 26 2.20 -13.54 -7.52
N GLY A 27 1.47 -12.87 -6.61
CA GLY A 27 0.36 -13.48 -5.90
C GLY A 27 -0.74 -13.98 -6.84
N LEU A 28 -1.05 -13.21 -7.89
CA LEU A 28 -1.99 -13.61 -8.94
C LEU A 28 -1.47 -14.82 -9.74
N LEU A 29 -0.18 -14.82 -10.09
CA LEU A 29 0.45 -15.95 -10.79
C LEU A 29 0.48 -17.21 -9.91
N TYR A 30 0.81 -17.10 -8.62
CA TYR A 30 0.79 -18.21 -7.68
C TYR A 30 -0.62 -18.76 -7.49
N GLY A 31 -1.63 -17.90 -7.37
CA GLY A 31 -3.03 -18.30 -7.36
C GLY A 31 -3.44 -19.02 -8.64
N GLY A 32 -3.03 -18.49 -9.79
CA GLY A 32 -3.23 -19.11 -11.11
C GLY A 32 -2.66 -20.52 -11.18
N MET A 33 -1.40 -20.69 -10.75
CA MET A 33 -0.75 -22.01 -10.68
C MET A 33 -1.47 -22.96 -9.72
N PHE A 34 -1.85 -22.49 -8.53
CA PHE A 34 -2.58 -23.29 -7.55
C PHE A 34 -3.89 -23.84 -8.09
N PHE A 35 -4.73 -22.99 -8.68
CA PHE A 35 -5.97 -23.45 -9.30
C PHE A 35 -5.73 -24.32 -10.55
N GLY A 36 -4.64 -24.07 -11.27
CA GLY A 36 -4.19 -24.93 -12.37
C GLY A 36 -3.88 -26.35 -11.89
N PHE A 37 -3.17 -26.50 -10.77
CA PHE A 37 -2.92 -27.80 -10.15
C PHE A 37 -4.21 -28.50 -9.72
N ILE A 38 -5.18 -27.77 -9.15
CA ILE A 38 -6.49 -28.35 -8.80
C ILE A 38 -7.22 -28.85 -10.06
N ALA A 39 -7.22 -28.06 -11.14
CA ALA A 39 -7.84 -28.45 -12.40
C ALA A 39 -7.17 -29.70 -13.00
N LEU A 40 -5.84 -29.75 -13.03
CA LEU A 40 -5.06 -30.91 -13.47
C LEU A 40 -5.38 -32.15 -12.63
N TYR A 41 -5.45 -32.02 -11.30
CA TYR A 41 -5.82 -33.11 -10.40
C TYR A 41 -7.25 -33.61 -10.63
N ALA A 42 -8.19 -32.71 -10.93
CA ALA A 42 -9.57 -33.07 -11.26
C ALA A 42 -9.70 -33.81 -12.60
N LEU A 43 -8.77 -33.57 -13.54
CA LEU A 43 -8.67 -34.27 -14.82
C LEU A 43 -7.93 -35.61 -14.72
N MET A 44 -7.29 -35.94 -13.60
CA MET A 44 -6.64 -37.24 -13.45
C MET A 44 -7.68 -38.36 -13.48
N PRO A 45 -7.44 -39.44 -14.24
CA PRO A 45 -8.37 -40.56 -14.32
C PRO A 45 -8.43 -41.28 -12.96
N LYS A 46 -9.53 -41.12 -12.24
CA LYS A 46 -9.82 -41.83 -10.98
C LYS A 46 -10.74 -43.04 -11.16
N GLY A 47 -11.03 -43.41 -12.41
CA GLY A 47 -12.01 -44.43 -12.81
C GLY A 47 -12.35 -44.31 -14.30
N SER A 48 -13.51 -44.83 -14.71
CA SER A 48 -13.93 -44.96 -16.12
C SER A 48 -14.36 -43.67 -16.84
N GLY A 49 -14.09 -42.48 -16.27
CA GLY A 49 -14.41 -41.21 -16.93
C GLY A 49 -13.64 -40.02 -16.38
N LEU A 50 -13.32 -39.06 -17.26
CA LEU A 50 -12.80 -37.75 -16.87
C LEU A 50 -13.94 -36.84 -16.39
N ASN A 51 -13.78 -36.23 -15.22
CA ASN A 51 -14.72 -35.27 -14.66
C ASN A 51 -14.43 -33.84 -15.14
N TRP A 52 -14.66 -33.58 -16.42
CA TRP A 52 -14.44 -32.28 -17.06
C TRP A 52 -15.16 -31.11 -16.37
N HIS A 53 -16.38 -31.34 -15.87
CA HIS A 53 -17.15 -30.31 -15.17
C HIS A 53 -16.48 -29.84 -13.88
N THR A 54 -15.82 -30.76 -13.16
CA THR A 54 -15.12 -30.46 -11.91
C THR A 54 -13.80 -29.71 -12.15
N ALA A 55 -13.19 -29.88 -13.32
CA ALA A 55 -11.98 -29.17 -13.73
C ALA A 55 -12.25 -27.77 -14.31
N LEU A 56 -13.46 -27.51 -14.81
CA LEU A 56 -13.81 -26.26 -15.50
C LEU A 56 -13.66 -25.04 -14.59
N VAL A 57 -14.28 -25.05 -13.41
CA VAL A 57 -14.23 -23.93 -12.46
C VAL A 57 -12.80 -23.56 -12.04
N PRO A 58 -11.97 -24.50 -11.52
CA PRO A 58 -10.58 -24.19 -11.21
C PRO A 58 -9.76 -23.83 -12.46
N GLY A 59 -10.02 -24.43 -13.62
CA GLY A 59 -9.34 -24.09 -14.87
C GLY A 59 -9.60 -22.65 -15.33
N VAL A 60 -10.86 -22.18 -15.26
CA VAL A 60 -11.22 -20.79 -15.56
C VAL A 60 -10.59 -19.83 -14.54
N LEU A 61 -10.63 -20.16 -13.25
CA LEU A 61 -9.97 -19.35 -12.21
C LEU A 61 -8.46 -19.26 -12.45
N ALA A 62 -7.81 -20.35 -12.83
CA ALA A 62 -6.39 -20.39 -13.14
C ALA A 62 -6.04 -19.46 -14.31
N LEU A 63 -6.84 -19.50 -15.39
CA LEU A 63 -6.66 -18.66 -16.56
C LEU A 63 -6.87 -17.18 -16.25
N VAL A 64 -7.94 -16.83 -15.54
CA VAL A 64 -8.25 -15.44 -15.15
C VAL A 64 -7.14 -14.86 -14.27
N LEU A 65 -6.72 -15.58 -13.23
CA LEU A 65 -5.67 -15.10 -12.33
C LEU A 65 -4.31 -14.96 -13.03
N SER A 66 -3.97 -15.93 -13.90
CA SER A 66 -2.73 -15.86 -14.67
C SER A 66 -2.74 -14.69 -15.66
N ALA A 67 -3.85 -14.49 -16.38
CA ALA A 67 -4.02 -13.37 -17.30
C ALA A 67 -3.92 -12.01 -16.57
N LEU A 68 -4.59 -11.88 -15.41
CA LEU A 68 -4.51 -10.67 -14.58
C LEU A 68 -3.08 -10.43 -14.04
N GLY A 69 -2.38 -11.49 -13.62
CA GLY A 69 -0.99 -11.41 -13.16
C GLY A 69 -0.04 -10.95 -14.26
N VAL A 70 -0.18 -11.51 -15.47
CA VAL A 70 0.60 -11.12 -16.65
C VAL A 70 0.29 -9.67 -17.03
N TRP A 71 -0.99 -9.32 -17.15
CA TRP A 71 -1.43 -7.95 -17.45
C TRP A 71 -0.83 -6.95 -16.46
N ARG A 72 -0.95 -7.22 -15.16
CA ARG A 72 -0.40 -6.36 -14.10
C ARG A 72 1.12 -6.25 -14.16
N CYS A 73 1.84 -7.33 -14.45
CA CYS A 73 3.29 -7.30 -14.63
C CYS A 73 3.69 -6.32 -15.76
N PHE A 74 2.97 -6.33 -16.88
CA PHE A 74 3.27 -5.46 -18.02
C PHE A 74 2.79 -4.02 -17.81
N SER A 75 1.54 -3.83 -17.39
CA SER A 75 0.94 -2.50 -17.19
C SER A 75 1.66 -1.70 -16.11
N CYS A 76 2.18 -2.37 -15.07
CA CYS A 76 2.86 -1.72 -13.97
C CYS A 76 4.38 -1.69 -14.15
N ARG A 77 4.95 -2.11 -15.28
CA ARG A 77 6.41 -2.20 -15.43
C ARG A 77 7.14 -0.85 -15.30
N LYS A 78 6.48 0.23 -15.75
CA LYS A 78 7.03 1.60 -15.74
C LYS A 78 6.87 2.31 -14.38
N SER A 79 5.71 2.16 -13.73
CA SER A 79 5.36 2.86 -12.47
C SER A 79 5.31 1.95 -11.23
N GLY A 80 5.49 0.64 -11.39
CA GLY A 80 5.44 -0.39 -10.34
C GLY A 80 6.73 -0.49 -9.55
N TRP A 81 7.28 0.66 -9.17
CA TRP A 81 8.37 0.77 -8.22
C TRP A 81 8.01 1.84 -7.20
N LEU A 82 8.33 1.56 -5.94
CA LEU A 82 8.03 2.40 -4.79
C LEU A 82 9.19 3.35 -4.50
N MET A 83 10.41 2.81 -4.48
CA MET A 83 11.60 3.53 -4.05
C MET A 83 12.81 3.09 -4.87
N ILE A 84 13.74 4.01 -5.11
CA ILE A 84 15.10 3.75 -5.57
C ILE A 84 16.03 4.28 -4.48
N ALA A 85 17.00 3.49 -4.05
CA ALA A 85 18.03 3.91 -3.10
C ALA A 85 19.40 3.88 -3.76
N ASP A 86 20.22 4.88 -3.48
CA ASP A 86 21.62 4.97 -3.92
C ASP A 86 22.52 5.56 -2.81
N ALA A 87 23.76 5.94 -3.17
CA ALA A 87 24.69 6.54 -2.23
C ALA A 87 24.24 7.93 -1.73
N GLU A 88 23.57 8.71 -2.58
CA GLU A 88 23.15 10.09 -2.31
C GLU A 88 21.86 10.17 -1.48
N GLY A 89 21.00 9.16 -1.57
CA GLY A 89 19.76 9.11 -0.79
C GLY A 89 18.73 8.16 -1.38
N ILE A 90 17.46 8.57 -1.30
CA ILE A 90 16.34 7.82 -1.84
C ILE A 90 15.46 8.67 -2.75
N TYR A 91 14.96 8.05 -3.80
CA TYR A 91 13.93 8.59 -4.68
C TYR A 91 12.66 7.78 -4.46
N ILE A 92 11.57 8.43 -4.07
CA ILE A 92 10.28 7.80 -3.86
C ILE A 92 9.37 8.17 -5.01
N ASN A 93 8.77 7.16 -5.64
CA ASN A 93 7.81 7.36 -6.71
C ASN A 93 6.47 7.81 -6.11
N MET A 94 6.20 9.11 -6.15
CA MET A 94 4.94 9.65 -5.63
C MET A 94 3.74 9.15 -6.43
N SER A 95 3.91 8.66 -7.65
CA SER A 95 2.84 8.05 -8.44
C SER A 95 2.68 6.55 -8.20
N TYR A 96 3.39 5.96 -7.23
CA TYR A 96 3.25 4.54 -6.93
C TYR A 96 1.85 4.24 -6.38
N SER A 97 1.21 3.23 -6.99
CA SER A 97 -0.20 2.89 -6.80
C SER A 97 -0.42 1.41 -6.50
N GLU A 98 0.58 0.70 -5.98
CA GLU A 98 0.53 -0.75 -5.72
C GLU A 98 -0.06 -1.52 -6.91
N GLY A 99 0.36 -1.20 -8.13
CA GLY A 99 -0.07 -1.86 -9.36
C GLY A 99 -1.50 -1.54 -9.85
N TYR A 100 -2.17 -0.53 -9.29
CA TYR A 100 -3.46 -0.06 -9.79
C TYR A 100 -3.28 1.02 -10.86
N ALA A 101 -4.16 1.05 -11.86
CA ALA A 101 -4.12 2.03 -12.94
C ALA A 101 -4.67 3.38 -12.44
N VAL A 102 -3.83 4.14 -11.74
CA VAL A 102 -4.12 5.54 -11.42
C VAL A 102 -3.60 6.41 -12.57
N LYS A 103 -4.42 7.33 -13.07
CA LYS A 103 -4.01 8.25 -14.13
C LYS A 103 -3.04 9.29 -13.55
N HIS A 104 -1.86 9.39 -14.16
CA HIS A 104 -0.87 10.41 -13.84
C HIS A 104 -0.38 11.03 -15.14
N ASP A 105 -0.39 12.36 -15.22
CA ASP A 105 0.10 13.08 -16.40
C ASP A 105 1.64 13.03 -16.46
N ARG A 106 2.29 13.02 -15.29
CA ARG A 106 3.75 12.87 -15.11
C ARG A 106 4.04 12.10 -13.82
N ILE A 107 5.17 11.39 -13.80
CA ILE A 107 5.66 10.71 -12.59
C ILE A 107 6.48 11.71 -11.76
N SER A 108 5.89 12.16 -10.66
CA SER A 108 6.57 12.96 -9.64
C SER A 108 7.39 12.08 -8.70
N LEU A 109 8.61 12.53 -8.40
CA LEU A 109 9.53 11.87 -7.50
C LEU A 109 9.82 12.76 -6.31
N LEU A 110 9.84 12.16 -5.12
CA LEU A 110 10.38 12.81 -3.93
C LEU A 110 11.82 12.35 -3.74
N PHE A 111 12.78 13.25 -3.85
CA PHE A 111 14.15 12.97 -3.46
C PHE A 111 14.35 13.33 -1.99
N VAL A 112 14.81 12.35 -1.21
CA VAL A 112 15.23 12.53 0.18
C VAL A 112 16.73 12.25 0.24
N PRO A 113 17.55 13.29 0.44
CA PRO A 113 18.99 13.16 0.64
C PRO A 113 19.30 12.27 1.83
N ARG A 114 20.43 11.55 1.79
CA ARG A 114 20.83 10.65 2.87
C ARG A 114 20.98 11.39 4.20
N GLU A 115 21.55 12.59 4.20
CA GLU A 115 21.73 13.43 5.37
C GLU A 115 20.41 13.90 6.03
N GLU A 116 19.30 13.88 5.28
CA GLU A 116 17.97 14.24 5.79
C GLU A 116 17.25 13.06 6.44
N ILE A 117 17.77 11.84 6.35
CA ILE A 117 17.20 10.68 7.02
C ILE A 117 17.73 10.66 8.46
N ALA A 118 16.84 10.92 9.42
CA ALA A 118 17.18 10.91 10.84
C ALA A 118 17.11 9.50 11.45
N ALA A 119 16.05 8.74 11.13
CA ALA A 119 15.83 7.42 11.68
C ALA A 119 14.98 6.54 10.75
N LEU A 120 15.11 5.23 10.92
CA LEU A 120 14.35 4.22 10.18
C LEU A 120 13.71 3.23 11.15
N HIS A 121 12.42 2.97 10.98
CA HIS A 121 11.70 1.97 11.76
C HIS A 121 10.94 1.02 10.86
N ARG A 122 11.00 -0.27 11.19
CA ARG A 122 10.06 -1.25 10.63
C ARG A 122 8.82 -1.23 11.50
N VAL A 123 7.67 -1.05 10.86
CA VAL A 123 6.38 -1.02 11.57
C VAL A 123 5.51 -2.17 11.10
N ARG A 124 4.96 -2.90 12.07
CA ARG A 124 3.95 -3.93 11.84
C ARG A 124 2.65 -3.48 12.48
N GLU A 125 1.65 -3.19 11.66
CA GLU A 125 0.32 -2.82 12.14
C GLU A 125 -0.63 -4.01 12.03
N ALA A 126 -1.38 -4.25 13.11
CA ALA A 126 -2.48 -5.20 13.13
C ALA A 126 -3.76 -4.45 13.52
N LEU A 127 -4.75 -4.52 12.64
CA LEU A 127 -6.03 -3.85 12.79
C LEU A 127 -7.14 -4.89 12.71
N ARG A 128 -8.07 -4.88 13.68
CA ARG A 128 -9.25 -5.75 13.67
C ARG A 128 -10.48 -4.88 13.56
N LEU A 129 -11.20 -5.00 12.46
CA LEU A 129 -12.42 -4.23 12.22
C LEU A 129 -13.63 -5.15 12.14
N PRO A 130 -14.78 -4.77 12.73
CA PRO A 130 -16.02 -5.43 12.41
C PRO A 130 -16.36 -5.20 10.95
N HIS A 131 -16.82 -6.24 10.29
CA HIS A 131 -17.25 -6.30 8.90
C HIS A 131 -18.60 -7.04 8.83
N ARG A 132 -19.31 -6.92 7.71
CA ARG A 132 -20.65 -7.51 7.52
C ARG A 132 -20.72 -9.02 7.79
N PHE A 133 -19.59 -9.72 7.68
CA PHE A 133 -19.48 -11.18 7.83
C PHE A 133 -18.65 -11.61 9.05
N GLY A 134 -18.45 -10.73 10.04
CA GLY A 134 -17.62 -10.97 11.21
C GLY A 134 -16.45 -9.97 11.31
N ALA A 135 -15.42 -10.28 12.08
CA ALA A 135 -14.26 -9.38 12.20
C ALA A 135 -13.17 -9.71 11.18
N THR A 136 -12.76 -8.73 10.39
CA THR A 136 -11.61 -8.85 9.48
C THR A 136 -10.35 -8.37 10.19
N ARG A 137 -9.29 -9.19 10.17
CA ARG A 137 -7.97 -8.81 10.66
C ARG A 137 -7.08 -8.42 9.49
N TYR A 138 -6.61 -7.19 9.51
CA TYR A 138 -5.66 -6.65 8.56
C TYR A 138 -4.27 -6.65 9.17
N HIS A 139 -3.28 -7.03 8.37
CA HIS A 139 -1.87 -7.00 8.71
C HIS A 139 -1.13 -6.16 7.69
N PHE A 140 -0.43 -5.13 8.15
CA PHE A 140 0.31 -4.24 7.28
C PHE A 140 1.77 -4.14 7.74
N GLY A 141 2.69 -4.23 6.78
CA GLY A 141 4.10 -3.90 6.97
C GLY A 141 4.39 -2.52 6.40
N TYR A 142 5.12 -1.71 7.17
CA TYR A 142 5.59 -0.41 6.73
C TYR A 142 7.07 -0.20 7.02
N LEU A 143 7.67 0.69 6.23
CA LEU A 143 8.92 1.35 6.54
C LEU A 143 8.61 2.81 6.88
N ASP A 144 8.94 3.19 8.11
CA ASP A 144 8.89 4.56 8.58
C ASP A 144 10.27 5.20 8.42
N ILE A 145 10.28 6.37 7.78
CA ILE A 145 11.45 7.19 7.53
C ILE A 145 11.22 8.53 8.22
N THR A 146 11.93 8.74 9.33
CA THR A 146 11.92 10.01 10.05
C THR A 146 12.93 10.94 9.40
N LEU A 147 12.49 12.14 9.07
CA LEU A 147 13.29 13.17 8.42
C LEU A 147 13.79 14.17 9.45
N SER A 148 15.02 14.67 9.25
CA SER A 148 15.63 15.70 10.08
C SER A 148 14.82 17.00 10.05
N ASN A 149 14.34 17.39 8.86
CA ASN A 149 13.55 18.59 8.63
C ASN A 149 12.12 18.26 8.17
N PRO A 150 11.13 19.14 8.46
CA PRO A 150 9.79 18.97 7.93
C PRO A 150 9.79 19.16 6.40
N VAL A 151 9.02 18.33 5.72
CA VAL A 151 8.82 18.43 4.27
C VAL A 151 8.00 19.70 3.95
N PRO A 152 8.33 20.43 2.87
CA PRO A 152 7.55 21.58 2.43
C PRO A 152 6.07 21.25 2.19
N GLU A 153 5.20 22.20 2.51
CA GLU A 153 3.74 22.07 2.38
C GLU A 153 3.31 21.71 0.96
N THR A 154 3.98 22.25 -0.07
CA THR A 154 3.71 21.92 -1.48
C THR A 154 3.79 20.42 -1.79
N ILE A 155 4.73 19.70 -1.16
CA ILE A 155 4.88 18.25 -1.31
C ILE A 155 3.77 17.51 -0.57
N LEU A 156 3.35 18.03 0.61
CA LEU A 156 2.24 17.47 1.38
C LEU A 156 0.93 17.59 0.60
N THR A 157 0.65 18.75 -0.01
CA THR A 157 -0.51 18.99 -0.87
C THR A 157 -0.50 18.08 -2.09
N GLU A 158 0.64 17.96 -2.78
CA GLU A 158 0.75 17.05 -3.93
C GLU A 158 0.51 15.59 -3.54
N ARG A 159 1.02 15.16 -2.38
CA ARG A 159 0.80 13.82 -1.85
C ARG A 159 -0.67 13.58 -1.50
N ALA A 160 -1.35 14.56 -0.89
CA ALA A 160 -2.77 14.47 -0.56
C ALA A 160 -3.61 14.30 -1.82
N ALA A 161 -3.39 15.14 -2.85
CA ALA A 161 -4.07 15.02 -4.14
C ALA A 161 -3.84 13.65 -4.80
N MET A 162 -2.64 13.09 -4.66
CA MET A 162 -2.34 11.76 -5.18
C MET A 162 -3.05 10.64 -4.40
N ASN A 163 -3.15 10.77 -3.09
CA ASN A 163 -3.91 9.84 -2.24
C ASN A 163 -5.40 9.85 -2.60
N ASP A 164 -5.97 11.00 -2.94
CA ASP A 164 -7.34 11.10 -3.43
C ASP A 164 -7.54 10.39 -4.78
N ARG A 165 -6.62 10.59 -5.73
CA ARG A 165 -6.65 9.86 -7.01
C ARG A 165 -6.54 8.36 -6.80
N TYR A 166 -5.71 7.92 -5.87
CA TYR A 166 -5.58 6.52 -5.50
C TYR A 166 -6.86 5.98 -4.86
N ALA A 167 -7.49 6.72 -3.94
CA ALA A 167 -8.77 6.33 -3.35
C ALA A 167 -9.87 6.16 -4.40
N ALA A 168 -9.86 6.98 -5.46
CA ALA A 168 -10.78 6.87 -6.58
C ALA A 168 -10.53 5.67 -7.50
N SER A 169 -9.39 4.96 -7.36
CA SER A 169 -9.03 3.82 -8.22
C SER A 169 -9.80 2.53 -7.92
N GLY A 170 -10.70 2.55 -6.94
CA GLY A 170 -11.53 1.40 -6.55
C GLY A 170 -10.83 0.42 -5.60
N LYS A 171 -9.62 0.74 -5.12
CA LYS A 171 -8.93 -0.07 -4.12
C LYS A 171 -9.32 0.33 -2.69
N SER A 172 -9.66 -0.65 -1.86
CA SER A 172 -9.71 -0.53 -0.40
C SER A 172 -8.36 -0.90 0.22
N GLY A 173 -7.85 -0.09 1.13
CA GLY A 173 -6.60 -0.36 1.84
C GLY A 173 -5.81 0.91 2.16
N PRO A 174 -4.69 0.79 2.88
CA PRO A 174 -3.87 1.94 3.19
C PRO A 174 -3.30 2.58 1.92
N PHE A 175 -3.06 3.89 1.98
CA PHE A 175 -2.28 4.61 0.99
C PHE A 175 -0.85 4.07 0.97
N PRO A 176 -0.27 3.84 -0.22
CA PRO A 176 1.06 3.27 -0.32
C PRO A 176 2.15 4.18 0.24
N ILE A 177 1.93 5.49 0.18
CA ILE A 177 2.85 6.53 0.62
C ILE A 177 2.03 7.53 1.43
N ARG A 178 2.40 7.73 2.69
CA ARG A 178 1.74 8.70 3.57
C ARG A 178 2.74 9.48 4.40
N PHE A 179 2.49 10.77 4.58
CA PHE A 179 3.12 11.54 5.64
C PHE A 179 2.23 11.44 6.88
N VAL A 180 2.70 10.74 7.91
CA VAL A 180 2.01 10.65 9.20
C VAL A 180 2.14 11.98 9.96
N THR A 181 3.29 12.62 9.80
CA THR A 181 3.55 14.01 10.19
C THR A 181 4.43 14.64 9.09
N PRO A 182 4.63 15.98 9.08
CA PRO A 182 5.56 16.61 8.13
C PRO A 182 6.99 16.07 8.17
N ARG A 183 7.39 15.35 9.22
CA ARG A 183 8.72 14.73 9.36
C ARG A 183 8.71 13.21 9.25
N LEU A 184 7.54 12.58 9.20
CA LEU A 184 7.44 11.12 9.24
C LEU A 184 6.78 10.61 7.96
N LEU A 185 7.62 10.13 7.05
CA LEU A 185 7.19 9.44 5.86
C LEU A 185 7.00 7.96 6.17
N ARG A 186 5.86 7.40 5.76
CA ARG A 186 5.55 5.99 5.92
C ARG A 186 5.22 5.36 4.57
N LEU A 187 5.89 4.26 4.29
CA LEU A 187 5.81 3.53 3.04
C LEU A 187 5.24 2.12 3.27
N CYS A 188 4.16 1.77 2.56
CA CYS A 188 3.54 0.44 2.60
C CYS A 188 4.44 -0.59 1.92
N TRP A 189 4.80 -1.67 2.62
CA TRP A 189 5.82 -2.65 2.18
C TRP A 189 5.27 -4.05 1.87
N ASN A 190 3.95 -4.23 1.79
CA ASN A 190 3.31 -5.55 1.73
C ASN A 190 3.69 -6.40 0.51
N ALA A 191 3.93 -5.76 -0.65
CA ALA A 191 4.22 -6.44 -1.90
C ALA A 191 5.46 -5.86 -2.60
N ILE A 192 6.48 -5.46 -1.83
CA ILE A 192 7.68 -4.80 -2.35
C ILE A 192 8.89 -5.75 -2.28
N GLN A 193 9.68 -5.79 -3.34
CA GLN A 193 11.00 -6.42 -3.37
C GLN A 193 12.07 -5.48 -3.94
N PRO A 194 13.24 -5.34 -3.29
CA PRO A 194 13.66 -6.05 -2.08
C PRO A 194 12.82 -5.75 -0.82
N GLY A 195 12.85 -6.64 0.18
CA GLY A 195 12.03 -6.51 1.38
C GLY A 195 12.50 -5.36 2.30
N GLU A 196 11.67 -5.00 3.29
CA GLU A 196 11.96 -3.86 4.20
C GLU A 196 13.31 -4.00 4.93
N LYS A 197 13.73 -5.24 5.26
CA LYS A 197 15.02 -5.51 5.91
C LYS A 197 16.19 -5.07 5.04
N GLU A 198 16.05 -5.25 3.73
CA GLU A 198 17.07 -4.84 2.76
C GLU A 198 17.13 -3.32 2.64
N ALA A 199 15.97 -2.65 2.58
CA ALA A 199 15.90 -1.20 2.59
C ALA A 199 16.59 -0.62 3.83
N VAL A 200 16.27 -1.16 5.01
CA VAL A 200 16.91 -0.76 6.25
C VAL A 200 18.42 -1.01 6.18
N ARG A 201 18.88 -2.20 5.77
CA ARG A 201 20.31 -2.50 5.65
C ARG A 201 21.07 -1.52 4.75
N LEU A 202 20.48 -1.10 3.64
CA LEU A 202 21.09 -0.18 2.68
C LEU A 202 21.14 1.26 3.19
N LEU A 203 20.14 1.65 3.97
CA LEU A 203 19.98 3.01 4.48
C LEU A 203 20.63 3.20 5.85
N SER A 204 20.72 2.18 6.70
CA SER A 204 21.29 2.24 8.06
C SER A 204 22.79 2.59 8.22
N PRO A 205 23.71 2.46 7.25
CA PRO A 205 25.13 2.70 7.50
C PRO A 205 25.51 4.08 8.11
N PRO A 206 24.70 5.16 7.98
CA PRO A 206 24.84 6.39 8.75
C PRO A 206 23.75 6.65 9.81
N HIS A 207 22.73 5.79 9.95
CA HIS A 207 21.50 6.11 10.68
C HIS A 207 21.15 5.08 11.73
N THR A 208 20.58 5.54 12.83
CA THR A 208 20.11 4.67 13.91
C THR A 208 18.98 3.79 13.39
N MET A 209 19.22 2.46 13.32
CA MET A 209 18.15 1.51 13.14
C MET A 209 17.43 1.37 14.48
N GLU A 210 16.18 1.78 14.53
CA GLU A 210 15.36 1.53 15.70
C GLU A 210 14.66 0.16 15.61
N SER A 211 14.32 -0.38 16.78
CA SER A 211 13.67 -1.68 16.90
C SER A 211 12.36 -1.75 16.11
N THR A 212 11.93 -2.97 15.75
CA THR A 212 10.65 -3.15 15.06
C THR A 212 9.51 -2.74 15.97
N ARG A 213 8.70 -1.77 15.53
CA ARG A 213 7.53 -1.30 16.27
C ARG A 213 6.31 -2.10 15.86
N THR A 214 5.63 -2.69 16.84
CA THR A 214 4.34 -3.34 16.62
C THR A 214 3.23 -2.41 17.11
N VAL A 215 2.26 -2.11 16.26
CA VAL A 215 1.09 -1.29 16.58
C VAL A 215 -0.14 -2.17 16.49
N SER A 216 -0.85 -2.29 17.61
CA SER A 216 -2.15 -2.98 17.65
C SER A 216 -3.24 -1.95 17.90
N TYR A 217 -4.20 -1.91 16.99
CA TYR A 217 -5.32 -1.00 17.11
C TYR A 217 -6.38 -1.57 18.06
N PRO A 218 -7.01 -0.73 18.89
CA PRO A 218 -8.09 -1.17 19.78
C PRO A 218 -9.30 -1.68 18.99
N GLU A 219 -10.06 -2.58 19.61
CA GLU A 219 -11.31 -3.08 19.02
C GLU A 219 -12.39 -1.99 19.06
N TRP A 220 -13.07 -1.80 17.93
CA TRP A 220 -14.09 -0.75 17.74
C TRP A 220 -15.13 -0.69 18.87
N ASP A 221 -15.62 -1.85 19.31
CA ASP A 221 -16.68 -1.95 20.31
C ASP A 221 -16.23 -1.49 21.71
N ARG A 222 -14.91 -1.42 21.95
CA ARG A 222 -14.32 -0.96 23.22
C ARG A 222 -14.01 0.52 23.26
N LEU A 223 -14.21 1.22 22.14
CA LEU A 223 -13.91 2.65 22.03
C LEU A 223 -15.06 3.49 22.57
N ASP A 224 -14.73 4.52 23.34
CA ASP A 224 -15.65 5.60 23.68
C ASP A 224 -15.91 6.53 22.47
N VAL A 225 -16.78 7.51 22.64
CA VAL A 225 -17.20 8.45 21.57
C VAL A 225 -16.00 9.23 21.00
N ALA A 226 -15.14 9.79 21.86
CA ALA A 226 -13.99 10.59 21.42
C ALA A 226 -12.93 9.71 20.72
N GLN A 227 -12.72 8.50 21.25
CA GLN A 227 -11.83 7.51 20.66
C GLN A 227 -12.34 7.02 19.30
N ARG A 228 -13.66 6.87 19.13
CA ARG A 228 -14.26 6.50 17.83
C ARG A 228 -14.03 7.56 16.78
N ASP A 229 -14.19 8.85 17.10
CA ASP A 229 -13.88 9.94 16.17
C ASP A 229 -12.39 9.95 15.78
N ALA A 230 -11.49 9.80 16.76
CA ALA A 230 -10.04 9.69 16.49
C ALA A 230 -9.69 8.46 15.63
N PHE A 231 -10.35 7.34 15.88
CA PHE A 231 -10.15 6.09 15.14
C PHE A 231 -10.65 6.20 13.69
N LEU A 232 -11.82 6.79 13.47
CA LEU A 232 -12.35 7.07 12.13
C LEU A 232 -11.43 8.01 11.35
N ARG A 233 -10.89 9.03 12.02
CA ARG A 233 -9.88 9.92 11.43
C ARG A 233 -8.63 9.16 11.02
N GLU A 234 -8.08 8.32 11.89
CA GLU A 234 -6.87 7.54 11.58
C GLU A 234 -7.10 6.59 10.40
N LEU A 235 -8.23 5.88 10.35
CA LEU A 235 -8.59 5.04 9.20
C LEU A 235 -8.71 5.85 7.90
N TRP A 236 -9.34 7.02 7.98
CA TRP A 236 -9.50 7.90 6.82
C TRP A 236 -8.15 8.39 6.28
N LEU A 237 -7.28 8.88 7.17
CA LEU A 237 -5.94 9.36 6.83
C LEU A 237 -5.01 8.22 6.38
N MET A 238 -5.21 7.02 6.90
CA MET A 238 -4.53 5.81 6.45
C MET A 238 -4.91 5.45 5.01
N GLY A 239 -6.12 5.81 4.54
CA GLY A 239 -6.66 5.42 3.23
C GLY A 239 -7.68 4.29 3.28
N MET A 240 -7.97 3.77 4.47
CA MET A 240 -9.00 2.77 4.76
C MET A 240 -10.41 3.37 4.68
N ARG A 241 -10.74 4.05 3.58
CA ARG A 241 -11.95 4.88 3.44
C ARG A 241 -13.23 4.05 3.45
N THR A 242 -13.22 2.87 2.83
CA THR A 242 -14.39 1.97 2.82
C THR A 242 -14.70 1.47 4.22
N GLU A 243 -13.66 1.07 4.95
CA GLU A 243 -13.75 0.62 6.33
C GLU A 243 -14.16 1.76 7.28
N ALA A 244 -13.58 2.95 7.12
CA ALA A 244 -13.97 4.14 7.86
C ALA A 244 -15.44 4.49 7.61
N ALA A 245 -15.91 4.40 6.36
CA ALA A 245 -17.30 4.66 6.01
C ALA A 245 -18.26 3.60 6.55
N PHE A 246 -17.85 2.33 6.57
CA PHE A 246 -18.64 1.28 7.21
C PHE A 246 -18.81 1.54 8.70
N LEU A 247 -17.74 1.82 9.43
CA LEU A 247 -17.80 2.12 10.87
C LEU A 247 -18.50 3.45 11.16
N GLY A 248 -18.24 4.47 10.35
CA GLY A 248 -18.90 5.77 10.44
C GLY A 248 -20.41 5.65 10.26
N ARG A 249 -20.87 4.74 9.40
CA ARG A 249 -22.31 4.47 9.21
C ARG A 249 -22.94 3.92 10.50
N LEU A 250 -22.24 3.02 11.19
CA LEU A 250 -22.68 2.47 12.47
C LEU A 250 -22.67 3.54 13.57
N TYR A 251 -21.68 4.45 13.54
CA TYR A 251 -21.52 5.50 14.53
C TYR A 251 -22.53 6.64 14.37
N PHE A 252 -22.67 7.18 13.15
CA PHE A 252 -23.54 8.32 12.86
C PHE A 252 -24.99 7.93 12.59
N GLY A 253 -25.29 6.65 12.30
CA GLY A 253 -26.64 6.17 12.02
C GLY A 253 -27.25 6.68 10.71
N VAL A 254 -26.43 7.14 9.76
CA VAL A 254 -26.88 7.72 8.48
C VAL A 254 -26.58 6.80 7.29
N SER A 255 -26.98 7.19 6.07
CA SER A 255 -26.66 6.42 4.87
C SER A 255 -25.15 6.40 4.59
N LEU A 256 -24.67 5.43 3.81
CA LEU A 256 -23.26 5.33 3.42
C LEU A 256 -22.77 6.60 2.71
N ARG A 257 -23.59 7.15 1.80
CA ARG A 257 -23.28 8.39 1.08
C ARG A 257 -23.08 9.56 2.04
N LYS A 258 -24.02 9.78 2.96
CA LYS A 258 -23.95 10.87 3.94
C LYS A 258 -22.78 10.69 4.90
N THR A 259 -22.45 9.44 5.25
CA THR A 259 -21.26 9.11 6.05
C THR A 259 -19.98 9.50 5.31
N MET A 260 -19.86 9.14 4.02
CA MET A 260 -18.70 9.50 3.20
C MET A 260 -18.53 11.02 3.08
N GLU A 261 -19.62 11.75 2.87
CA GLU A 261 -19.62 13.22 2.87
C GLU A 261 -19.15 13.75 4.23
N THR A 262 -19.72 13.27 5.33
CA THR A 262 -19.33 13.68 6.70
C THR A 262 -17.86 13.42 7.00
N LEU A 263 -17.34 12.23 6.65
CA LEU A 263 -15.94 11.88 6.89
C LEU A 263 -14.99 12.71 6.02
N ARG A 264 -15.37 13.01 4.78
CA ARG A 264 -14.60 13.90 3.90
C ARG A 264 -14.60 15.34 4.43
N ASP A 265 -15.74 15.84 4.89
CA ASP A 265 -15.84 17.21 5.40
C ASP A 265 -15.10 17.35 6.75
N LYS A 266 -15.13 16.31 7.59
CA LYS A 266 -14.41 16.29 8.87
C LYS A 266 -12.91 16.06 8.76
N PHE A 267 -12.48 15.20 7.82
CA PHE A 267 -11.12 14.64 7.80
C PHE A 267 -10.42 14.74 6.44
N GLY A 268 -11.08 15.30 5.43
CA GLY A 268 -10.43 15.65 4.17
C GLY A 268 -9.31 16.67 4.43
N CYS A 269 -8.22 16.53 3.68
CA CYS A 269 -7.21 17.57 3.65
C CYS A 269 -7.78 18.77 2.88
N GLU A 270 -7.79 19.94 3.52
CA GLU A 270 -7.82 21.23 2.81
C GLU A 270 -6.51 21.42 2.03
#